data_AF-A0A1D7W2D2-F1
#
_entry.id   AF-A0A1D7W2D2-F1
#
_cell.length_a   1.000
_cell.length_b   1.000
_cell.length_c   1.000
_cell.angle_alpha   90.00
_cell.angle_beta   90.00
_cell.angle_gamma   90.00
#
_symmetry.space_group_name_H-M   'P 1'
#
loop_
_entity.id
_entity.type
_entity.pdbx_description
1 polymer ?
#
loop_
_entity_poly.entity_id
_entity_poly.type
_entity_poly.pdbx_seq_one_letter_code
_entity_poly.pdbx_strand_id
1 'polypeptide(L)' 'MVKKGVVDGLQFEATDMDWKHGSGPAVFGPAQALLLGITGRAEAVSSLSGDGVELLKHRVLS' A
#
# COMPACT_ATOMS: atom_id res chain seq x y z
N MET A 1 6.43 13.90 -4.53
CA MET A 1 6.93 12.83 -5.41
C MET A 1 7.05 11.56 -4.57
N VAL A 2 6.58 10.41 -5.06
CA VAL A 2 6.73 9.12 -4.34
C VAL A 2 8.20 8.71 -4.39
N LYS A 3 8.78 8.31 -3.25
CA LYS A 3 10.18 7.82 -3.19
C LYS A 3 10.31 6.58 -4.08
N LYS A 4 11.43 6.44 -4.81
CA LYS A 4 11.70 5.23 -5.62
C LYS A 4 11.71 4.00 -4.70
N GLY A 5 11.09 2.92 -5.14
CA GLY A 5 11.07 1.63 -4.43
C GLY A 5 10.00 1.49 -3.34
N VAL A 6 9.09 2.46 -3.18
CA VAL A 6 7.98 2.36 -2.22
C VAL A 6 7.15 1.09 -2.44
N VAL A 7 6.86 0.75 -3.70
CA VAL A 7 6.00 -0.38 -4.06
C VAL A 7 6.74 -1.71 -4.27
N ASP A 8 8.08 -1.69 -4.27
CA ASP A 8 8.87 -2.85 -4.67
C ASP A 8 8.75 -3.99 -3.65
N GLY A 9 8.46 -5.20 -4.13
CA GLY A 9 8.33 -6.39 -3.28
C GLY A 9 7.08 -6.42 -2.40
N LEU A 10 6.09 -5.56 -2.68
CA LEU A 10 4.76 -5.61 -2.08
C LEU A 10 3.74 -6.06 -3.12
N GLN A 11 2.69 -6.74 -2.67
CA GLN A 11 1.51 -7.02 -3.47
C GLN A 11 0.36 -6.13 -2.99
N PHE A 12 -0.16 -5.28 -3.85
CA PHE A 12 -1.35 -4.48 -3.57
C PHE A 12 -2.55 -5.14 -4.23
N GLU A 13 -3.67 -5.21 -3.51
CA GLU A 13 -4.91 -5.78 -4.03
C GLU A 13 -6.10 -4.95 -3.55
N ALA A 14 -6.85 -4.42 -4.51
CA ALA A 14 -8.02 -3.60 -4.24
C ALA A 14 -9.19 -4.47 -3.81
N THR A 15 -9.92 -4.04 -2.77
CA THR A 15 -11.09 -4.78 -2.27
C THR A 15 -12.40 -4.36 -2.94
N ASP A 16 -12.38 -3.25 -3.69
CA ASP A 16 -13.53 -2.61 -4.33
C ASP A 16 -13.52 -2.72 -5.86
N MET A 17 -12.47 -3.31 -6.44
CA MET A 17 -12.36 -3.59 -7.87
C MET A 17 -11.38 -4.74 -8.12
N ASP A 18 -11.48 -5.38 -9.28
CA ASP A 18 -10.55 -6.43 -9.72
C ASP A 18 -9.21 -5.82 -10.16
N TRP A 19 -8.44 -5.33 -9.18
CA TRP A 19 -7.12 -4.76 -9.40
C TRP A 19 -6.12 -5.34 -8.41
N LYS A 20 -4.98 -5.75 -8.96
CA LYS A 20 -3.85 -6.30 -8.22
C LYS A 20 -2.55 -5.88 -8.87
N HIS A 21 -1.53 -5.59 -8.06
CA HIS A 21 -0.22 -5.17 -8.54
C HIS A 21 0.91 -5.69 -7.67
N GLY A 22 2.01 -6.08 -8.31
CA GLY A 22 3.23 -6.50 -7.62
C GLY A 22 3.16 -7.92 -7.07
N SER A 23 4.12 -8.24 -6.21
CA SER A 23 4.33 -9.56 -5.63
C SER A 23 5.04 -9.43 -4.29
N GLY A 24 4.66 -10.25 -3.30
CA GLY A 24 5.23 -10.23 -1.96
C GLY A 24 4.15 -10.17 -0.88
N PRO A 25 4.48 -9.71 0.35
CA PRO A 25 3.50 -9.50 1.41
C PRO A 25 2.35 -8.59 0.95
N ALA A 26 1.13 -8.99 1.27
CA ALA A 26 -0.07 -8.37 0.74
C ALA A 26 -0.46 -7.09 1.50
N VAL A 27 -0.96 -6.10 0.76
CA VAL A 27 -1.57 -4.87 1.25
C VAL A 27 -2.95 -4.74 0.59
N PHE A 28 -3.99 -4.86 1.42
CA PHE A 28 -5.39 -4.83 1.01
C PHE A 28 -6.08 -3.55 1.45
N GLY A 29 -6.99 -3.07 0.62
CA GLY A 29 -7.91 -1.97 0.93
C GLY A 29 -8.60 -1.45 -0.33
N PRO A 30 -9.50 -0.46 -0.21
CA PRO A 30 -10.07 0.22 -1.37
C PRO A 30 -8.96 0.81 -2.26
N ALA A 31 -9.14 0.81 -3.58
CA ALA A 31 -8.12 1.31 -4.52
C ALA A 31 -7.66 2.75 -4.19
N GLN A 32 -8.59 3.60 -3.75
CA GLN A 32 -8.28 4.94 -3.27
C GLN A 32 -7.35 4.90 -2.04
N ALA A 33 -7.65 4.08 -1.04
CA ALA A 33 -6.82 3.98 0.17
C ALA A 33 -5.41 3.46 -0.15
N LEU A 34 -5.28 2.50 -1.08
CA LEU A 34 -3.99 1.99 -1.55
C LEU A 34 -3.17 3.09 -2.22
N LEU A 35 -3.77 3.85 -3.14
CA LEU A 35 -3.12 4.99 -3.79
C LEU A 35 -2.66 6.03 -2.75
N LEU A 36 -3.55 6.41 -1.84
CA LEU A 36 -3.27 7.40 -0.80
C LEU A 36 -2.14 6.92 0.13
N GLY A 37 -2.15 5.64 0.51
CA GLY A 37 -1.11 4.99 1.31
C GLY A 37 0.25 4.96 0.60
N ILE A 38 0.30 4.58 -0.68
CA ILE A 38 1.52 4.60 -1.52
C ILE A 38 2.10 6.03 -1.61
N THR A 39 1.26 7.06 -1.56
CA THR A 39 1.70 8.47 -1.56
C THR A 39 2.05 9.03 -0.18
N GLY A 40 1.97 8.23 0.89
CA GLY A 40 2.43 8.60 2.24
C GLY A 40 1.41 9.28 3.14
N ARG A 41 0.11 9.05 2.92
CA ARG A 41 -0.96 9.61 3.78
C ARG A 41 -1.24 8.67 4.94
N ALA A 42 -0.83 9.05 6.14
CA ALA A 42 -0.90 8.21 7.33
C ALA A 42 -2.31 7.69 7.67
N GLU A 43 -3.34 8.52 7.48
CA GLU A 43 -4.75 8.14 7.68
C GLU A 43 -5.15 6.95 6.79
N ALA A 44 -4.70 6.97 5.53
CA ALA A 44 -5.02 5.93 4.57
C ALA A 44 -4.23 4.66 4.85
N VAL A 45 -2.96 4.77 5.26
CA VAL A 45 -2.16 3.59 5.67
C VAL A 45 -2.82 2.85 6.84
N SER A 46 -3.43 3.59 7.77
CA SER A 46 -4.09 3.02 8.95
C SER A 46 -5.38 2.25 8.63
N SER A 47 -5.95 2.44 7.45
CA SER A 47 -7.13 1.69 6.98
C SER A 47 -6.79 0.50 6.08
N LEU A 48 -5.50 0.27 5.79
CA LEU A 48 -5.02 -0.88 5.03
C LEU A 48 -4.82 -2.10 5.94
N SER A 49 -4.87 -3.30 5.35
CA SER A 49 -4.66 -4.56 6.05
C SER A 49 -3.71 -5.49 5.29
N GLY A 50 -3.20 -6.53 5.95
CA GLY A 50 -2.30 -7.52 5.37
C GLY A 50 -0.84 -7.37 5.81
N ASP A 51 -0.05 -8.41 5.55
CA ASP A 51 1.33 -8.57 6.05
C ASP A 51 2.29 -7.50 5.53
N GLY A 52 1.97 -6.83 4.43
CA GLY A 52 2.79 -5.77 3.82
C GLY A 52 2.58 -4.38 4.41
N VAL A 53 1.57 -4.15 5.26
CA VAL A 53 1.19 -2.80 5.72
C VAL A 53 2.31 -2.14 6.52
N GLU A 54 2.94 -2.85 7.45
CA GLU A 54 4.03 -2.29 8.26
C GLU A 54 5.25 -1.93 7.42
N LEU A 55 5.56 -2.71 6.37
CA LEU A 55 6.64 -2.40 5.44
C LEU A 55 6.31 -1.15 4.60
N LEU A 56 5.08 -1.03 4.09
CA LEU A 56 4.62 0.17 3.39
C LEU A 56 4.73 1.40 4.29
N LYS A 57 4.20 1.30 5.52
CA LYS A 57 4.23 2.36 6.54
C LYS A 57 5.66 2.84 6.80
N HIS A 58 6.60 1.92 7.00
CA HIS A 58 8.01 2.25 7.20
C HIS A 58 8.62 3.01 6.01
N ARG A 59 8.20 2.72 4.77
CA ARG A 59 8.77 3.40 3.58
C ARG A 59 8.21 4.80 3.36
N VAL A 60 6.96 5.04 3.76
CA VAL A 60 6.24 6.27 3.41
C VAL A 60 6.07 7.26 4.56
N LEU A 61 6.13 6.80 5.82
CA LEU A 61 6.01 7.64 7.01
C LEU A 61 7.34 7.87 7.76
N SER A 62 8.45 7.34 7.22
CA SER A 62 9.81 7.65 7.67
C SER A 62 10.47 8.78 6.88
#